data_AF-A0A957ZN34-F1
#
_entry.id   AF-A0A957ZN34-F1
#
_cell.length_a   1.000
_cell.length_b   1.000
_cell.length_c   1.000
_cell.angle_alpha   90.00
_cell.angle_beta   90.00
_cell.angle_gamma   90.00
#
_symmetry.space_group_name_H-M   'P 1'
#
loop_
_entity.id
_entity.type
_entity.pdbx_description
1 polymer ?
#
loop_
_entity_poly.entity_id
_entity_poly.type
_entity_poly.pdbx_seq_one_letter_code
_entity_poly.pdbx_strand_id
1 'polypeptide(L)'
;WQQARHILLPKDYVRYKLTGAYACDVADGAGTILFDLKARTWSPEVLAALGIAPEMLPTTHEGPAITGYLSQEAATATGLPLGLPVIAGGGDQAAGAVGVGAVQSGIVSLALGTSGVVFATT
;
A
#
# COMPACT_ATOMS: atom_id res chain seq x y z
N TRP A 1 22.54 -0.54 4.63
CA TRP A 1 21.39 -1.44 4.41
C TRP A 1 21.66 -2.89 4.80
N GLN A 2 22.90 -3.31 5.14
CA GLN A 2 23.23 -4.73 5.42
C GLN A 2 22.43 -5.43 6.54
N GLN A 3 21.84 -4.66 7.47
CA GLN A 3 20.99 -5.21 8.54
C GLN A 3 19.49 -5.10 8.23
N ALA A 4 19.11 -4.41 7.15
CA ALA A 4 17.71 -4.27 6.78
C ALA A 4 17.14 -5.63 6.38
N ARG A 5 15.98 -5.98 6.93
CA ARG A 5 15.25 -7.21 6.60
C ARG A 5 13.99 -6.94 5.78
N HIS A 6 13.35 -5.81 6.00
CA HIS A 6 12.14 -5.42 5.30
C HIS A 6 12.17 -3.95 4.88
N ILE A 7 11.58 -3.66 3.73
CA ILE A 7 11.31 -2.32 3.22
C ILE A 7 9.80 -2.16 3.18
N LEU A 8 9.27 -1.24 3.99
CA LEU A 8 7.84 -1.01 4.15
C LEU A 8 7.55 0.49 4.00
N LEU A 9 6.41 0.81 3.39
CA LEU A 9 5.87 2.16 3.50
C LEU A 9 5.31 2.39 4.91
N PRO A 10 5.19 3.66 5.38
CA PRO A 10 4.68 3.96 6.72
C PRO A 10 3.31 3.31 7.03
N LYS A 11 2.37 3.33 6.07
CA LYS A 11 1.09 2.61 6.20
C LYS A 11 1.29 1.12 6.41
N ASP A 12 2.24 0.54 5.69
CA ASP A 12 2.49 -0.90 5.71
C ASP A 12 3.11 -1.35 7.03
N TYR A 13 3.94 -0.50 7.64
CA TYR A 13 4.44 -0.71 8.99
C TYR A 13 3.32 -0.67 10.04
N VAL A 14 2.38 0.28 9.94
CA VAL A 14 1.21 0.32 10.84
C VAL A 14 0.41 -0.97 10.70
N ARG A 15 0.12 -1.43 9.48
CA ARG A 15 -0.57 -2.71 9.25
C ARG A 15 0.20 -3.90 9.81
N TYR A 16 1.52 -3.94 9.66
CA TYR A 16 2.36 -4.97 10.29
C TYR A 16 2.18 -4.96 11.81
N LYS A 17 2.16 -3.79 12.45
CA LYS A 17 1.87 -3.68 13.89
C LYS A 17 0.44 -4.10 14.26
N LEU A 18 -0.53 -3.96 13.36
CA LEU A 18 -1.91 -4.41 13.58
C LEU A 18 -2.07 -5.93 13.44
N THR A 19 -1.38 -6.55 12.49
CA THR A 19 -1.67 -7.93 12.03
C THR A 19 -0.55 -8.94 12.27
N GLY A 20 0.69 -8.48 12.44
CA GLY A 20 1.90 -9.31 12.43
C GLY A 20 2.35 -9.75 11.02
N ALA A 21 1.62 -9.40 9.97
CA ALA A 21 1.91 -9.80 8.59
C ALA A 21 2.42 -8.63 7.74
N TYR A 22 3.31 -8.93 6.80
CA TYR A 22 3.77 -7.98 5.79
C TYR A 22 2.89 -8.07 4.55
N ALA A 23 2.36 -6.93 4.14
CA ALA A 23 1.61 -6.76 2.89
C ALA A 23 1.90 -5.36 2.34
N CYS A 24 1.45 -5.04 1.13
CA CYS A 24 1.41 -3.69 0.56
C CYS A 24 0.26 -3.66 -0.45
N ASP A 25 -0.42 -2.53 -0.61
CA ASP A 25 -1.38 -2.40 -1.71
C ASP A 25 -0.67 -1.98 -3.01
N VAL A 26 -1.26 -2.35 -4.14
CA VAL A 26 -0.71 -2.05 -5.48
C VAL A 26 -0.59 -0.56 -5.78
N ALA A 27 -1.45 0.32 -5.20
CA ALA A 27 -1.42 1.74 -5.50
C ALA A 27 -0.23 2.43 -4.84
N ASP A 28 0.02 2.10 -3.58
CA ASP A 28 1.22 2.53 -2.85
C ASP A 28 2.49 1.88 -3.42
N GLY A 29 2.42 0.58 -3.74
CA GLY A 29 3.52 -0.15 -4.39
C GLY A 29 3.97 0.54 -5.68
N ALA A 30 3.04 1.00 -6.50
CA ALA A 30 3.32 1.75 -7.73
C ALA A 30 4.09 3.07 -7.48
N GLY A 31 3.90 3.70 -6.32
CA GLY A 31 4.61 4.94 -5.94
C GLY A 31 6.05 4.74 -5.48
N THR A 32 6.49 3.49 -5.28
CA THR A 32 7.83 3.17 -4.75
C THR A 32 8.96 3.25 -5.77
N ILE A 33 8.66 3.42 -7.06
CA ILE A 33 9.57 3.24 -8.21
C ILE A 33 10.20 1.84 -8.35
N LEU A 34 9.83 0.88 -7.49
CA LEU A 34 10.31 -0.52 -7.53
C LEU A 34 9.32 -1.46 -8.22
N PHE A 35 8.22 -0.94 -8.77
CA PHE A 35 7.08 -1.72 -9.25
C PHE A 35 7.10 -1.92 -10.76
N ASP A 36 6.71 -3.12 -11.21
CA ASP A 36 6.23 -3.32 -12.57
C ASP A 36 4.72 -3.06 -12.59
N LEU A 37 4.34 -1.94 -13.20
CA LEU A 37 2.94 -1.50 -13.28
C LEU A 37 2.06 -2.46 -14.09
N LYS A 38 2.62 -3.15 -15.10
CA LYS A 38 1.88 -4.12 -15.92
C LYS A 38 1.67 -5.42 -15.15
N ALA A 39 2.74 -5.91 -14.51
CA ALA A 39 2.67 -7.13 -13.71
C ALA A 39 1.97 -6.93 -12.35
N ARG A 40 1.76 -5.66 -11.94
CA ARG A 40 1.12 -5.27 -10.68
C ARG A 40 1.85 -5.84 -9.44
N THR A 41 3.17 -5.94 -9.53
CA THR A 41 4.02 -6.42 -8.43
C THR A 41 5.43 -5.83 -8.56
N TRP A 42 6.35 -6.20 -7.68
CA TRP A 42 7.73 -5.70 -7.70
C TRP A 42 8.46 -6.08 -9.00
N SER A 43 9.17 -5.11 -9.59
CA SER A 43 9.92 -5.29 -10.83
C SER A 43 11.22 -6.05 -10.59
N PRO A 44 11.40 -7.28 -11.10
CA PRO A 44 12.63 -8.04 -10.90
C PRO A 44 13.86 -7.33 -11.47
N GLU A 45 13.69 -6.59 -12.57
CA GLU A 45 14.75 -5.82 -13.22
C GLU A 45 15.26 -4.69 -12.32
N VAL A 46 14.33 -3.89 -11.77
CA VAL A 46 14.68 -2.76 -10.89
C VAL A 46 15.28 -3.27 -9.57
N LEU A 47 14.70 -4.33 -9.00
CA LEU A 47 15.23 -4.93 -7.77
C LEU A 47 16.65 -5.46 -7.97
N ALA A 48 16.91 -6.16 -9.08
CA ALA A 48 18.25 -6.66 -9.40
C ALA A 48 19.25 -5.53 -9.60
N ALA A 49 18.87 -4.46 -10.33
CA ALA A 49 19.73 -3.30 -10.55
C ALA A 49 20.12 -2.57 -9.25
N LEU A 50 19.23 -2.58 -8.26
CA LEU A 50 19.45 -1.96 -6.94
C LEU A 50 20.03 -2.92 -5.90
N GLY A 51 20.19 -4.21 -6.22
CA GLY A 51 20.64 -5.23 -5.27
C GLY A 51 19.66 -5.46 -4.11
N ILE A 52 18.36 -5.25 -4.35
CA ILE A 52 17.30 -5.47 -3.36
C ILE A 52 16.78 -6.90 -3.53
N ALA A 53 16.85 -7.69 -2.46
CA ALA A 53 16.30 -9.03 -2.48
C ALA A 53 14.76 -8.97 -2.41
N PRO A 54 14.01 -9.67 -3.29
CA PRO A 54 12.54 -9.60 -3.35
C PRO A 54 11.86 -9.90 -2.00
N GLU A 55 12.42 -10.79 -1.19
CA GLU A 55 11.93 -11.16 0.14
C GLU A 55 11.98 -10.02 1.18
N MET A 56 12.73 -8.94 0.88
CA MET A 56 12.70 -7.73 1.70
C MET A 56 11.43 -6.92 1.50
N LEU A 57 10.72 -7.12 0.39
CA LEU A 57 9.50 -6.40 0.07
C LEU A 57 8.28 -7.25 0.44
N PRO A 58 7.20 -6.62 0.91
CA PRO A 58 5.98 -7.33 1.28
C PRO A 58 5.23 -7.85 0.05
N THR A 59 4.38 -8.87 0.22
CA THR A 59 3.46 -9.30 -0.83
C THR A 59 2.49 -8.17 -1.20
N THR A 60 2.19 -8.03 -2.49
CA THR A 60 1.34 -6.96 -3.02
C THR A 60 -0.10 -7.43 -3.22
N HIS A 61 -1.06 -6.58 -2.88
CA HIS A 61 -2.49 -6.91 -2.89
C HIS A 61 -3.33 -5.79 -3.51
N GLU A 62 -4.48 -6.15 -4.09
CA GLU A 62 -5.47 -5.15 -4.48
C GLU A 62 -6.03 -4.44 -3.25
N GLY A 63 -6.36 -3.15 -3.40
CA GLY A 63 -6.76 -2.30 -2.29
C GLY A 63 -7.87 -2.88 -1.39
N PRO A 64 -8.95 -3.46 -1.94
CA PRO A 64 -10.03 -4.06 -1.14
C PRO A 64 -9.73 -5.42 -0.52
N ALA A 65 -8.56 -6.02 -0.77
CA ALA A 65 -8.25 -7.37 -0.28
C ALA A 65 -8.01 -7.38 1.23
N ILE A 66 -8.51 -8.42 1.92
CA ILE A 66 -8.13 -8.72 3.31
C ILE A 66 -6.69 -9.23 3.30
N THR A 67 -5.82 -8.58 4.07
CA THR A 67 -4.38 -8.89 4.14
C THR A 67 -3.95 -9.39 5.52
N GLY A 68 -4.89 -9.44 6.45
CA GLY A 68 -4.69 -9.99 7.78
C GLY A 68 -5.88 -9.71 8.67
N TYR A 69 -5.72 -10.06 9.94
CA TYR A 69 -6.71 -9.82 10.97
C TYR A 69 -6.03 -9.17 12.17
N LEU A 70 -6.78 -8.36 12.90
CA LEU A 70 -6.28 -7.64 14.05
C LEU A 70 -5.75 -8.62 15.10
N SER A 71 -4.48 -8.49 15.44
CA SER A 71 -3.80 -9.29 16.44
C SER A 71 -4.28 -8.98 17.85
N GLN A 72 -3.97 -9.87 18.80
CA GLN A 72 -4.31 -9.65 20.21
C GLN A 72 -3.62 -8.40 20.78
N GLU A 73 -2.33 -8.18 20.48
CA GLU A 73 -1.59 -6.99 20.90
C GLU A 73 -2.28 -5.71 20.39
N ALA A 74 -2.64 -5.68 19.11
CA ALA A 74 -3.29 -4.54 18.49
C ALA A 74 -4.72 -4.31 19.01
N ALA A 75 -5.50 -5.38 19.22
CA ALA A 75 -6.83 -5.30 19.81
C ALA A 75 -6.78 -4.66 21.21
N THR A 76 -5.83 -5.09 22.05
CA THR A 76 -5.61 -4.50 23.38
C THR A 76 -5.17 -3.03 23.30
N ALA A 77 -4.30 -2.68 22.36
CA ALA A 77 -3.80 -1.31 22.22
C ALA A 77 -4.83 -0.31 21.65
N THR A 78 -5.76 -0.79 20.82
CA THR A 78 -6.72 0.06 20.08
C THR A 78 -8.14 0.02 20.63
N GLY A 79 -8.49 -1.01 21.41
CA GLY A 79 -9.87 -1.28 21.85
C GLY A 79 -10.78 -1.88 20.77
N LEU A 80 -10.23 -2.21 19.60
CA LEU A 80 -10.97 -2.84 18.51
C LEU A 80 -11.12 -4.36 18.73
N PRO A 81 -12.17 -5.00 18.16
CA PRO A 81 -12.39 -6.44 18.31
C PRO A 81 -11.21 -7.27 17.79
N LEU A 82 -10.81 -8.29 18.56
CA LEU A 82 -9.86 -9.31 18.10
C LEU A 82 -10.36 -9.95 16.80
N GLY A 83 -9.46 -10.17 15.86
CA GLY A 83 -9.79 -10.82 14.60
C GLY A 83 -10.54 -9.93 13.61
N LEU A 84 -10.64 -8.61 13.87
CA LEU A 84 -11.22 -7.67 12.90
C LEU A 84 -10.41 -7.69 11.59
N PRO A 85 -11.03 -7.83 10.41
CA PRO A 85 -10.31 -7.83 9.14
C PRO A 85 -9.54 -6.54 8.90
N VAL A 86 -8.31 -6.66 8.41
CA VAL A 86 -7.47 -5.53 7.99
C VAL A 86 -7.27 -5.59 6.48
N ILE A 87 -7.65 -4.52 5.80
CA ILE A 87 -7.66 -4.40 4.34
C ILE A 87 -6.33 -3.81 3.85
N ALA A 88 -5.89 -4.15 2.64
CA ALA A 88 -4.63 -3.66 2.06
C ALA A 88 -4.56 -2.14 2.07
N GLY A 89 -5.66 -1.49 1.67
CA GLY A 89 -5.83 -0.04 1.66
C GLY A 89 -5.35 0.59 0.36
N GLY A 90 -4.95 1.86 0.44
CA GLY A 90 -4.42 2.62 -0.68
C GLY A 90 -3.71 3.88 -0.20
N GLY A 91 -2.90 4.46 -1.06
CA GLY A 91 -2.36 5.81 -0.87
C GLY A 91 -3.45 6.88 -0.84
N ASP A 92 -3.14 8.03 -0.26
CA ASP A 92 -4.08 9.14 -0.07
C ASP A 92 -4.73 9.62 -1.38
N GLN A 93 -3.95 9.77 -2.46
CA GLN A 93 -4.44 10.20 -3.76
C GLN A 93 -5.34 9.15 -4.42
N ALA A 94 -4.98 7.88 -4.32
CA ALA A 94 -5.79 6.77 -4.85
C ALA A 94 -7.11 6.64 -4.07
N ALA A 95 -7.06 6.72 -2.73
CA ALA A 95 -8.25 6.71 -1.88
C ALA A 95 -9.13 7.94 -2.13
N GLY A 96 -8.53 9.12 -2.32
CA GLY A 96 -9.22 10.35 -2.68
C GLY A 96 -9.94 10.25 -4.02
N ALA A 97 -9.28 9.67 -5.03
CA ALA A 97 -9.86 9.42 -6.34
C ALA A 97 -11.09 8.49 -6.26
N VAL A 98 -11.00 7.41 -5.47
CA VAL A 98 -12.14 6.53 -5.16
C VAL A 98 -13.27 7.31 -4.50
N GLY A 99 -12.95 8.15 -3.50
CA GLY A 99 -13.95 8.93 -2.75
C GLY A 99 -14.75 9.92 -3.59
N VAL A 100 -14.20 10.41 -4.70
CA VAL A 100 -14.88 11.34 -5.63
C VAL A 100 -15.39 10.66 -6.91
N GLY A 101 -15.27 9.32 -6.99
CA GLY A 101 -15.70 8.56 -8.18
C GLY A 101 -14.76 8.68 -9.38
N ALA A 102 -13.56 9.25 -9.23
CA ALA A 102 -12.50 9.29 -10.25
C ALA A 102 -11.83 7.91 -10.41
N VAL A 103 -12.66 6.91 -10.69
CA VAL A 103 -12.32 5.50 -10.95
C VAL A 103 -12.84 5.04 -12.32
N GLN A 104 -13.38 5.98 -13.10
CA GLN A 104 -13.92 5.80 -14.43
C GLN A 104 -13.31 6.85 -15.36
N SER A 105 -12.99 6.46 -16.59
CA SER A 105 -12.48 7.39 -17.60
C SER A 105 -13.44 8.57 -17.78
N GLY A 106 -12.87 9.78 -17.84
CA GLY A 106 -13.62 11.03 -17.96
C GLY A 106 -13.92 11.73 -16.63
N ILE A 107 -13.70 11.09 -15.48
CA ILE A 107 -13.78 11.73 -14.17
C ILE A 107 -12.38 12.07 -13.68
N VAL A 108 -12.15 13.33 -13.31
CA VAL A 108 -10.86 13.86 -12.86
C VAL A 108 -11.02 14.43 -11.46
N SER A 109 -10.10 14.08 -10.56
CA SER A 109 -9.97 14.70 -9.24
C SER A 109 -8.93 15.81 -9.29
N LEU A 110 -9.31 16.99 -8.77
CA LEU A 110 -8.41 18.13 -8.58
C LEU A 110 -8.44 18.51 -7.10
N ALA A 111 -7.31 18.32 -6.42
CA ALA A 111 -7.10 18.80 -5.06
C ALA A 111 -6.22 20.05 -5.09
N LEU A 112 -6.74 21.18 -4.61
CA LEU A 112 -6.02 22.45 -4.50
C LEU A 112 -5.92 22.87 -3.02
N GLY A 113 -4.73 22.70 -2.45
CA GLY A 113 -4.39 23.18 -1.11
C GLY A 113 -3.10 24.02 -1.18
N THR A 114 -2.22 23.85 -0.19
CA THR A 114 -0.86 24.45 -0.23
C THR A 114 -0.07 23.99 -1.47
N SER A 115 -0.36 22.79 -1.97
CA SER A 115 0.06 22.27 -3.27
C SER A 115 -1.16 21.81 -4.08
N GLY A 116 -0.98 21.56 -5.37
CA GLY A 116 -2.02 21.06 -6.26
C GLY A 116 -1.71 19.66 -6.80
N VAL A 117 -2.71 18.78 -6.83
CA VAL A 117 -2.63 17.46 -7.44
C VAL A 117 -3.81 17.24 -8.39
N VAL A 118 -3.52 16.72 -9.57
CA VAL A 118 -4.52 16.23 -10.53
C VAL A 118 -4.41 14.71 -10.61
N PHE A 119 -5.52 14.02 -10.42
CA PHE A 119 -5.63 12.58 -10.60
C PHE A 119 -6.65 12.28 -11.69
N ALA A 120 -6.24 11.53 -12.71
CA ALA A 120 -7.10 11.10 -13.81
C ALA A 120 -6.86 9.62 -14.07
N THR A 121 -7.94 8.84 -14.13
CA THR A 121 -7.87 7.46 -14.62
C THR A 121 -7.98 7.47 -16.13
N THR A 122 -7.01 6.84 -16.80
CA THR A 122 -7.00 6.67 -18.26
C THR A 122 -7.68 5.36 -18.64
#